data_AF-A0A4R0DRG5-F1
#
_entry.id   AF-A0A4R0DRG5-F1
#
_cell.length_a   1.000
_cell.length_b   1.000
_cell.length_c   1.000
_cell.angle_alpha   90.00
_cell.angle_beta   90.00
_cell.angle_gamma   90.00
#
_symmetry.space_group_name_H-M   'P 1'
#
loop_
_entity.id
_entity.type
_entity.pdbx_description
1 polymer ?
#
loop_
_entity_poly.entity_id
_entity_poly.type
_entity_poly.pdbx_seq_one_letter_code
_entity_poly.pdbx_strand_id
1 'polypeptide(L)'
;MTTPDTAIKFSLGLEQLSFELEGQHFQSDKGLQFIKSNSMRHGLLDELAIELMIYVIEEILESLPIQYAPPKNAITEDALFQQVLSLFFPNQHNIDRVQLESGFNEFIEHREYYVCKVAEQGVFSLVYFVFLREMMHHWNVVDIKFESFGTIE
;
A
#
# COMPACT_ATOMS: atom_id res chain seq x y z
N MET A 1 17.33 -27.08 1.00
CA MET A 1 16.32 -26.66 0.02
C MET A 1 15.63 -25.45 0.61
N THR A 2 15.95 -24.26 0.14
CA THR A 2 15.21 -23.04 0.49
C THR A 2 13.87 -23.14 -0.22
N THR A 3 12.77 -23.21 0.53
CA THR A 3 11.45 -22.96 -0.03
C THR A 3 11.51 -21.66 -0.84
N PRO A 4 11.02 -21.62 -2.08
CA PRO A 4 10.87 -20.35 -2.78
C PRO A 4 10.10 -19.42 -1.84
N ASP A 5 10.70 -18.29 -1.51
CA ASP A 5 10.00 -17.25 -0.78
C ASP A 5 8.94 -16.70 -1.74
N THR A 6 7.71 -17.19 -1.59
CA THR A 6 6.58 -16.80 -2.42
C THR A 6 6.00 -15.45 -2.01
N ALA A 7 6.61 -14.80 -1.01
CA ALA A 7 6.24 -13.48 -0.57
C ALA A 7 6.56 -12.43 -1.65
N ILE A 8 5.67 -11.45 -1.78
CA ILE A 8 5.94 -10.26 -2.59
C ILE A 8 6.75 -9.30 -1.73
N LYS A 9 7.99 -9.02 -2.10
CA LYS A 9 8.74 -7.92 -1.50
C LYS A 9 8.45 -6.67 -2.28
N PHE A 10 8.16 -5.56 -1.61
CA PHE A 10 7.79 -4.34 -2.32
C PHE A 10 8.30 -3.08 -1.63
N SER A 11 8.49 -2.05 -2.46
CA SER A 11 8.74 -0.67 -2.01
C SER A 11 7.94 0.30 -2.88
N LEU A 12 7.11 1.12 -2.25
CA LEU A 12 6.26 2.13 -2.88
C LEU A 12 6.91 3.50 -2.71
N GLY A 13 7.87 3.81 -3.59
CA GLY A 13 8.54 5.10 -3.62
C GLY A 13 7.66 6.22 -4.18
N LEU A 14 8.09 7.47 -3.93
CA LEU A 14 7.40 8.65 -4.45
C LEU A 14 7.38 8.69 -5.98
N GLU A 15 8.50 8.33 -6.61
CA GLU A 15 8.66 8.37 -8.07
C GLU A 15 8.41 7.01 -8.72
N GLN A 16 8.78 5.91 -8.06
CA GLN A 16 8.71 4.57 -8.62
C GLN A 16 8.19 3.56 -7.59
N LEU A 17 7.43 2.58 -8.08
CA LEU A 17 7.02 1.40 -7.32
C LEU A 17 7.86 0.21 -7.77
N SER A 18 8.32 -0.61 -6.82
CA SER A 18 9.15 -1.79 -7.08
C SER A 18 8.59 -3.01 -6.37
N PHE A 19 8.59 -4.14 -7.06
CA PHE A 19 8.11 -5.42 -6.55
C PHE A 19 9.09 -6.53 -6.93
N GLU A 20 9.35 -7.46 -6.03
CA GLU A 20 10.11 -8.68 -6.27
C GLU A 20 9.25 -9.88 -5.86
N LEU A 21 9.11 -10.85 -6.75
CA LEU A 21 8.38 -12.08 -6.52
C LEU A 21 9.08 -13.22 -7.26
N GLU A 22 9.42 -14.29 -6.55
CA GLU A 22 10.09 -15.48 -7.12
C GLU A 22 11.36 -15.15 -7.93
N GLY A 23 12.10 -14.11 -7.50
CA GLY A 23 13.32 -13.63 -8.17
C GLY A 23 13.08 -12.79 -9.45
N GLN A 24 11.82 -12.50 -9.78
CA GLN A 24 11.46 -11.55 -10.83
C GLN A 24 11.24 -10.17 -10.24
N HIS A 25 11.80 -9.15 -10.88
CA HIS A 25 11.61 -7.75 -10.51
C HIS A 25 10.62 -7.07 -11.45
N PHE A 26 9.66 -6.36 -10.87
CA PHE A 26 8.66 -5.57 -11.56
C PHE A 26 8.75 -4.13 -11.07
N GLN A 27 8.59 -3.18 -11.98
CA GLN A 27 8.66 -1.76 -11.65
C GLN A 27 7.57 -0.99 -12.40
N SER A 28 7.13 0.11 -11.78
CA SER A 28 6.27 1.10 -12.39
C SER A 28 6.81 2.48 -12.09
N ASP A 29 7.04 3.28 -13.14
CA ASP A 29 7.45 4.69 -13.01
C ASP A 29 6.29 5.60 -12.54
N LYS A 30 5.15 5.00 -12.17
CA LYS A 30 4.00 5.67 -11.56
C LYS A 30 4.03 5.50 -10.04
N GLY A 31 4.95 6.20 -9.37
CA GLY A 31 5.06 6.21 -7.90
C GLY A 31 3.90 6.89 -7.16
N LEU A 32 4.02 7.01 -5.84
CA LEU A 32 2.98 7.63 -4.99
C LEU A 32 2.64 9.07 -5.38
N GLN A 33 3.61 9.82 -5.92
CA GLN A 33 3.39 11.18 -6.40
C GLN A 33 2.50 11.21 -7.65
N PHE A 34 2.68 10.25 -8.55
CA PHE A 34 1.79 10.08 -9.70
C PHE A 34 0.36 9.78 -9.22
N ILE A 35 0.19 8.83 -8.30
CA ILE A 35 -1.13 8.43 -7.78
C ILE A 35 -1.83 9.65 -7.17
N LYS A 36 -1.17 10.34 -6.24
CA LYS A 36 -1.68 11.57 -5.60
C LYS A 36 -2.11 12.62 -6.63
N SER A 37 -1.27 12.88 -7.63
CA SER A 37 -1.51 13.96 -8.61
C SER A 37 -2.68 13.65 -9.54
N ASN A 38 -2.96 12.37 -9.78
CA ASN A 38 -4.06 11.92 -10.64
C ASN A 38 -5.36 11.66 -9.88
N SER A 39 -5.31 11.54 -8.55
CA SER A 39 -6.50 11.33 -7.71
C SER A 39 -7.01 12.61 -7.02
N MET A 40 -6.11 13.44 -6.49
CA MET A 40 -6.47 14.62 -5.71
C MET A 40 -6.57 15.88 -6.56
N ARG A 41 -7.68 16.02 -7.31
CA ARG A 41 -7.94 17.23 -8.11
C ARG A 41 -8.02 18.46 -7.20
N HIS A 42 -7.28 19.51 -7.56
CA HIS A 42 -7.15 20.75 -6.76
C HIS A 42 -6.58 20.55 -5.33
N GLY A 43 -5.98 19.39 -5.03
CA GLY A 43 -5.34 19.12 -3.74
C GLY A 43 -6.32 18.83 -2.60
N LEU A 44 -7.61 18.62 -2.89
CA LEU A 44 -8.62 18.26 -1.90
C LEU A 44 -8.67 16.75 -1.72
N LEU A 45 -8.91 16.32 -0.48
CA LEU A 45 -9.17 14.93 -0.11
C LEU A 45 -10.66 14.77 0.23
N ASP A 46 -11.48 14.60 -0.79
CA ASP A 46 -12.91 14.33 -0.70
C ASP A 46 -13.24 12.90 -1.15
N GLU A 47 -14.53 12.54 -1.16
CA GLU A 47 -15.02 11.24 -1.65
C GLU A 47 -14.50 10.93 -3.06
N LEU A 48 -14.59 11.89 -3.98
CA LEU A 48 -14.17 11.72 -5.36
C LEU A 48 -12.65 11.48 -5.44
N ALA A 49 -11.85 12.16 -4.62
CA ALA A 49 -10.42 11.95 -4.57
C ALA A 49 -10.06 10.53 -4.14
N ILE A 50 -10.82 9.93 -3.21
CA ILE A 50 -10.62 8.55 -2.77
C ILE A 50 -11.02 7.56 -3.87
N GLU A 51 -12.18 7.75 -4.51
CA GLU A 51 -12.62 6.92 -5.64
C GLU A 51 -11.61 6.93 -6.79
N LEU A 52 -11.11 8.12 -7.16
CA LEU A 52 -10.08 8.26 -8.18
C LEU A 52 -8.74 7.64 -7.75
N MET A 53 -8.42 7.68 -6.45
CA MET A 53 -7.21 7.06 -5.93
C MET A 53 -7.27 5.55 -6.08
N ILE A 54 -8.39 4.93 -5.71
CA ILE A 54 -8.65 3.50 -5.93
C ILE A 54 -8.47 3.20 -7.42
N TYR A 55 -9.21 3.88 -8.30
CA TYR A 55 -9.17 3.65 -9.73
C TYR A 55 -7.75 3.72 -10.32
N VAL A 56 -6.98 4.77 -9.99
CA VAL A 56 -5.60 4.93 -10.49
C VAL A 56 -4.69 3.81 -9.99
N ILE A 57 -4.89 3.35 -8.75
CA ILE A 57 -4.11 2.26 -8.18
C ILE A 57 -4.46 0.93 -8.87
N GLU A 58 -5.75 0.65 -9.09
CA GLU A 58 -6.20 -0.54 -9.82
C GLU A 58 -5.55 -0.60 -11.22
N GLU A 59 -5.59 0.50 -11.98
CA GLU A 59 -4.93 0.57 -13.29
C GLU A 59 -3.42 0.25 -13.22
N ILE A 60 -2.74 0.69 -12.17
CA ILE A 60 -1.32 0.39 -11.97
C ILE A 60 -1.13 -1.11 -11.68
N LEU A 61 -1.89 -1.66 -10.73
CA LEU A 61 -1.78 -3.06 -10.33
C LEU A 61 -2.11 -4.02 -11.47
N GLU A 62 -3.13 -3.72 -12.27
CA GLU A 62 -3.52 -4.51 -13.45
C GLU A 62 -2.51 -4.41 -14.61
N SER A 63 -1.77 -3.30 -14.70
CA SER A 63 -0.71 -3.14 -15.71
C SER A 63 0.55 -3.96 -15.42
N LEU A 64 0.76 -4.34 -14.16
CA LEU A 64 1.90 -5.16 -13.76
C LEU A 64 1.61 -6.64 -14.05
N PRO A 65 2.57 -7.42 -14.57
CA PRO A 65 2.38 -8.82 -14.90
C PRO A 65 2.41 -9.75 -13.66
N ILE A 66 1.87 -9.28 -12.53
CA ILE A 66 1.72 -10.03 -11.28
C ILE A 66 0.28 -10.53 -11.24
N GLN A 67 0.10 -11.83 -11.47
CA GLN A 67 -1.24 -12.44 -11.55
C GLN A 67 -1.81 -12.76 -10.16
N TYR A 68 -3.14 -12.70 -10.07
CA TYR A 68 -3.88 -13.32 -8.97
C TYR A 68 -3.49 -14.79 -8.86
N ALA A 69 -3.02 -15.18 -7.69
CA ALA A 69 -2.41 -16.48 -7.44
C ALA A 69 -2.91 -17.02 -6.09
N PRO A 70 -2.51 -18.25 -5.68
CA PRO A 70 -2.79 -18.72 -4.32
C PRO A 70 -2.36 -17.68 -3.27
N PRO A 71 -2.99 -17.67 -2.09
CA PRO A 71 -2.70 -16.70 -1.03
C PRO A 71 -1.19 -16.47 -0.81
N LYS A 72 -0.77 -15.20 -0.78
CA LYS A 72 0.64 -14.80 -0.59
C LYS A 72 0.78 -13.85 0.58
N ASN A 73 1.97 -13.83 1.17
CA ASN A 73 2.36 -12.76 2.09
C ASN A 73 3.06 -11.65 1.31
N ALA A 74 3.12 -10.45 1.87
CA ALA A 74 3.95 -9.37 1.36
C ALA A 74 4.86 -8.80 2.46
N ILE A 75 6.02 -8.32 2.05
CA ILE A 75 7.06 -7.81 2.93
C ILE A 75 7.50 -6.44 2.42
N THR A 76 7.65 -5.48 3.32
CA THR A 76 8.15 -4.15 3.00
C THR A 76 9.08 -3.63 4.09
N GLU A 77 10.00 -2.76 3.67
CA GLU A 77 10.88 -1.96 4.54
C GLU A 77 10.46 -0.49 4.58
N ASP A 78 9.38 -0.12 3.89
CA ASP A 78 9.04 1.27 3.71
C ASP A 78 8.66 1.91 5.05
N ALA A 79 9.30 3.03 5.36
CA ALA A 79 8.96 3.85 6.52
C ALA A 79 7.49 4.32 6.50
N LEU A 80 6.89 4.46 5.31
CA LEU A 80 5.46 4.78 5.16
C LEU A 80 4.55 3.68 5.70
N PHE A 81 4.94 2.41 5.62
CA PHE A 81 4.18 1.32 6.23
C PHE A 81 4.09 1.47 7.75
N GLN A 82 5.18 1.90 8.40
CA GLN A 82 5.18 2.18 9.84
C GLN A 82 4.27 3.37 10.20
N GLN A 83 4.18 4.38 9.33
CA GLN A 83 3.24 5.49 9.51
C GLN A 83 1.79 5.03 9.39
N VAL A 84 1.48 4.16 8.40
CA VAL A 84 0.15 3.54 8.27
C VAL A 84 -0.22 2.75 9.51
N LEU A 85 0.70 1.93 10.03
CA LEU A 85 0.48 1.21 11.30
C LEU A 85 0.19 2.19 12.44
N SER A 86 0.99 3.24 12.60
CA SER A 86 0.78 4.22 13.68
C SER A 86 -0.53 4.99 13.55
N LEU A 87 -1.02 5.22 12.33
CA LEU A 87 -2.19 6.05 12.07
C LEU A 87 -3.49 5.27 12.13
N PHE A 88 -3.54 4.10 11.50
CA PHE A 88 -4.76 3.32 11.30
C PHE A 88 -4.82 2.05 12.15
N PHE A 89 -3.67 1.52 12.58
CA PHE A 89 -3.58 0.21 13.26
C PHE A 89 -2.66 0.26 14.48
N PRO A 90 -2.94 1.11 15.48
CA PRO A 90 -2.04 1.29 16.61
C PRO A 90 -1.77 -0.04 17.33
N ASN A 91 -0.51 -0.28 17.65
CA ASN A 91 0.01 -1.51 18.29
C ASN A 91 0.04 -2.76 17.40
N GLN A 92 -0.14 -2.64 16.09
CA GLN A 92 0.06 -3.75 15.15
C GLN A 92 1.48 -3.72 14.54
N HIS A 93 2.00 -4.91 14.21
CA HIS A 93 3.29 -5.09 13.52
C HIS A 93 3.15 -5.69 12.12
N ASN A 94 1.97 -6.23 11.81
CA ASN A 94 1.54 -6.75 10.54
C ASN A 94 0.07 -6.36 10.33
N ILE A 95 -0.40 -6.39 9.08
CA ILE A 95 -1.79 -6.09 8.75
C ILE A 95 -2.32 -7.17 7.83
N ASP A 96 -3.41 -7.81 8.24
CA ASP A 96 -4.16 -8.73 7.39
C ASP A 96 -5.25 -8.01 6.58
N ARG A 97 -5.80 -8.71 5.58
CA ARG A 97 -6.81 -8.15 4.67
C ARG A 97 -8.09 -7.68 5.39
N VAL A 98 -8.48 -8.35 6.48
CA VAL A 98 -9.70 -8.02 7.23
C VAL A 98 -9.48 -6.76 8.05
N GLN A 99 -8.34 -6.65 8.72
CA GLN A 99 -7.93 -5.45 9.44
C GLN A 99 -7.87 -4.26 8.50
N LEU A 100 -7.23 -4.43 7.34
CA LEU A 100 -7.06 -3.36 6.38
C LEU A 100 -8.41 -2.84 5.85
N GLU A 101 -9.34 -3.74 5.52
CA GLU A 101 -10.70 -3.37 5.09
C GLU A 101 -11.48 -2.68 6.21
N SER A 102 -11.36 -3.17 7.46
CA SER A 102 -11.98 -2.53 8.62
C SER A 102 -11.45 -1.12 8.84
N GLY A 103 -10.13 -0.92 8.75
CA GLY A 103 -9.51 0.40 8.88
C GLY A 103 -9.91 1.33 7.74
N PHE A 104 -10.12 0.80 6.53
CA PHE A 104 -10.59 1.60 5.40
C PHE A 104 -12.02 2.06 5.61
N ASN A 105 -12.92 1.18 6.08
CA ASN A 105 -14.30 1.56 6.40
C ASN A 105 -14.35 2.60 7.52
N GLU A 106 -13.56 2.44 8.58
CA GLU A 106 -13.46 3.43 9.66
C GLU A 106 -12.95 4.78 9.15
N PHE A 107 -11.96 4.77 8.26
CA PHE A 107 -11.44 5.97 7.58
C PHE A 107 -12.54 6.70 6.80
N ILE A 108 -13.36 5.98 6.02
CA ILE A 108 -14.47 6.57 5.26
C ILE A 108 -15.53 7.16 6.20
N GLU A 109 -15.90 6.44 7.25
CA GLU A 109 -16.89 6.87 8.24
C GLU A 109 -16.43 8.13 9.02
N HIS A 110 -15.13 8.27 9.27
CA HIS A 110 -14.54 9.36 10.06
C HIS A 110 -13.58 10.23 9.25
N ARG A 111 -13.88 10.47 7.97
CA ARG A 111 -12.96 11.13 7.02
C ARG A 111 -12.38 12.44 7.55
N GLU A 112 -13.18 13.32 8.12
CA GLU A 112 -12.71 14.63 8.61
C GLU A 112 -11.63 14.51 9.70
N TYR A 113 -11.75 13.52 10.59
CA TYR A 113 -10.76 13.24 11.62
C TYR A 113 -9.43 12.77 10.99
N TYR A 114 -9.50 11.83 10.04
CA TYR A 114 -8.32 11.28 9.39
C TYR A 114 -7.65 12.28 8.43
N VAL A 115 -8.41 13.14 7.74
CA VAL A 115 -7.84 14.22 6.90
C VAL A 115 -6.94 15.13 7.73
N CYS A 116 -7.39 15.52 8.94
CA CYS A 116 -6.59 16.31 9.86
C CYS A 116 -5.30 15.58 10.29
N LYS A 117 -5.38 14.27 10.59
CA LYS A 117 -4.21 13.47 10.97
C LYS A 117 -3.23 13.23 9.83
N VAL A 118 -3.75 13.03 8.63
CA VAL A 118 -2.95 12.89 7.40
C VAL A 118 -2.24 14.20 7.06
N ALA A 119 -2.82 15.36 7.37
CA ALA A 119 -2.12 16.63 7.23
C ALA A 119 -0.89 16.74 8.17
N GLU A 120 -0.94 16.12 9.36
CA GLU A 120 0.18 16.09 10.33
C GLU A 120 1.28 15.09 9.93
N GLN A 121 0.90 13.89 9.46
CA GLN A 121 1.84 12.80 9.15
C GLN A 121 2.26 12.73 7.68
N GLY A 122 1.57 13.46 6.80
CA GLY A 122 1.83 13.51 5.36
C GLY A 122 0.80 12.73 4.54
N VAL A 123 0.34 13.36 3.46
CA VAL A 123 -0.66 12.79 2.54
C VAL A 123 -0.27 11.44 1.93
N PHE A 124 1.03 11.18 1.81
CA PHE A 124 1.52 9.94 1.22
C PHE A 124 1.23 8.71 2.09
N SER A 125 1.04 8.85 3.40
CA SER A 125 0.64 7.72 4.26
C SER A 125 -0.76 7.25 3.94
N LEU A 126 -1.65 8.16 3.54
CA LEU A 126 -2.98 7.79 3.05
C LEU A 126 -2.91 7.13 1.67
N VAL A 127 -2.15 7.72 0.74
CA VAL A 127 -1.99 7.14 -0.61
C VAL A 127 -1.42 5.72 -0.52
N TYR A 128 -0.41 5.55 0.34
CA TYR A 128 0.18 4.26 0.65
C TYR A 128 -0.85 3.29 1.25
N PHE A 129 -1.65 3.74 2.23
CA PHE A 129 -2.70 2.93 2.85
C PHE A 129 -3.72 2.40 1.82
N VAL A 130 -4.23 3.26 0.94
CA VAL A 130 -5.16 2.85 -0.13
C VAL A 130 -4.47 1.88 -1.09
N PHE A 131 -3.19 2.09 -1.41
CA PHE A 131 -2.43 1.17 -2.25
C PHE A 131 -2.34 -0.24 -1.67
N LEU A 132 -2.05 -0.36 -0.37
CA LEU A 132 -2.00 -1.67 0.30
C LEU A 132 -3.34 -2.40 0.16
N ARG A 133 -4.45 -1.66 0.23
CA ARG A 133 -5.80 -2.25 0.15
C ARG A 133 -6.04 -2.85 -1.20
N GLU A 134 -5.83 -2.08 -2.26
CA GLU A 134 -6.03 -2.58 -3.61
C GLU A 134 -5.05 -3.70 -3.95
N MET A 135 -3.80 -3.62 -3.48
CA MET A 135 -2.81 -4.67 -3.67
C MET A 135 -3.25 -6.00 -3.04
N MET A 136 -3.78 -5.96 -1.80
CA MET A 136 -4.31 -7.16 -1.14
C MET A 136 -5.50 -7.78 -1.89
N HIS A 137 -6.35 -6.94 -2.48
CA HIS A 137 -7.47 -7.40 -3.29
C HIS A 137 -7.03 -7.99 -4.64
N HIS A 138 -6.17 -7.30 -5.39
CA HIS A 138 -5.79 -7.65 -6.76
C HIS A 138 -4.83 -8.85 -6.82
N TRP A 139 -3.94 -8.99 -5.85
CA TRP A 139 -2.89 -10.02 -5.88
C TRP A 139 -3.08 -11.13 -4.85
N ASN A 140 -4.22 -11.15 -4.15
CA ASN A 140 -4.53 -12.13 -3.11
C ASN A 140 -3.49 -12.17 -1.99
N VAL A 141 -2.98 -10.99 -1.60
CA VAL A 141 -2.10 -10.86 -0.44
C VAL A 141 -2.96 -10.96 0.82
N VAL A 142 -2.57 -11.85 1.73
CA VAL A 142 -3.33 -12.13 2.96
C VAL A 142 -2.77 -11.45 4.20
N ASP A 143 -1.47 -11.13 4.19
CA ASP A 143 -0.76 -10.52 5.30
C ASP A 143 0.40 -9.67 4.78
N ILE A 144 0.61 -8.49 5.37
CA ILE A 144 1.72 -7.60 5.08
C ILE A 144 2.55 -7.41 6.34
N LYS A 145 3.86 -7.61 6.24
CA LYS A 145 4.80 -7.45 7.35
C LYS A 145 5.84 -6.37 7.07
N PHE A 146 6.20 -5.66 8.12
CA PHE A 146 7.43 -4.88 8.15
C PHE A 146 8.60 -5.80 8.51
N GLU A 147 9.58 -5.94 7.63
CA GLU A 147 10.79 -6.70 7.91
C GLU A 147 11.98 -5.96 7.35
N SER A 148 12.91 -5.54 8.21
CA SER A 148 14.22 -5.08 7.76
C SER A 148 15.00 -6.30 7.27
N PHE A 149 15.30 -6.34 5.98
CA PHE A 149 16.30 -7.21 5.39
C PHE A 149 17.64 -6.83 6.03
N GLY A 150 17.94 -7.49 7.16
CA GLY A 150 19.12 -7.18 7.96
C GLY A 150 20.36 -7.10 7.07
N THR A 151 21.10 -6.01 7.18
CA THR A 151 22.49 -5.94 6.73
C THR A 151 23.23 -7.11 7.38
N ILE A 152 23.58 -8.10 6.57
CA ILE A 152 24.63 -9.05 6.93
C ILE A 152 25.91 -8.21 7.01
N GLU A 153 26.34 -7.85 8.23
CA GLU A 153 27.68 -7.34 8.49
C GLU A 153 28.75 -8.39 8.15
#